data_AF-A0A8S1H889-F1
#
_entry.id   AF-A0A8S1H889-F1
#
_cell.length_a   1.000
_cell.length_b   1.000
_cell.length_c   1.000
_cell.angle_alpha   90.00
_cell.angle_beta   90.00
_cell.angle_gamma   90.00
#
_symmetry.space_group_name_H-M   'P 1'
#
loop_
_entity.id
_entity.type
_entity.pdbx_description
1 polymer ?
#
loop_
_entity_poly.entity_id
_entity_poly.type
_entity_poly.pdbx_seq_one_letter_code
_entity_poly.pdbx_strand_id
1 'polypeptide(L)' 'MSGSRSLLNHFRKLTIEQSRGLVRPPKNLPIRGVYRKDGETVRQGDLLVCQFRMNYHPGLNVYYEK' A
#
# COMPACT_ATOMS: atom_id res chain seq x y z
N MET A 1 49.23 18.19 0.94
CA MET A 1 48.31 18.17 2.09
C MET A 1 47.05 18.97 1.74
N SER A 2 45.90 18.35 2.00
CA SER A 2 44.54 18.80 1.70
C SER A 2 44.11 20.01 2.55
N GLY A 3 43.21 20.84 2.02
CA GLY A 3 42.53 21.91 2.77
C GLY A 3 41.37 22.56 2.02
N SER A 4 40.34 21.79 1.66
CA SER A 4 39.05 22.30 1.20
C SER A 4 38.22 22.82 2.39
N ARG A 5 37.44 23.91 2.22
CA ARG A 5 35.97 23.97 2.39
C ARG A 5 35.44 25.40 2.59
N SER A 6 34.56 25.84 1.70
CA SER A 6 33.38 26.66 2.05
C SER A 6 32.23 26.21 1.13
N LEU A 7 31.28 25.47 1.70
CA LEU A 7 29.92 25.92 2.01
C LEU A 7 29.10 26.31 0.79
N LEU A 8 28.61 25.30 0.07
CA LEU A 8 27.52 25.43 -0.88
C LEU A 8 26.32 24.60 -0.41
N ASN A 9 25.23 25.33 -0.19
CA ASN A 9 23.89 24.90 0.15
C ASN A 9 23.50 23.56 -0.48
N HIS A 10 23.18 22.58 0.37
CA HIS A 10 22.59 21.33 -0.07
C HIS A 10 21.07 21.43 0.04
N PHE A 11 20.43 21.97 -1.01
CA PHE A 11 19.05 21.58 -1.31
C PHE A 11 19.05 20.05 -1.45
N ARG A 12 18.43 19.34 -0.51
CA ARG A 12 18.24 17.90 -0.62
C ARG A 12 17.35 17.63 -1.83
N LYS A 13 17.96 17.37 -2.98
CA LYS A 13 17.28 16.73 -4.10
C LYS A 13 16.78 15.38 -3.58
N LEU A 14 15.46 15.24 -3.42
CA LEU A 14 14.84 13.92 -3.31
C LEU A 14 15.21 13.17 -4.58
N THR A 15 16.11 12.21 -4.45
CA THR A 15 16.51 11.35 -5.57
C THR A 15 15.29 10.53 -6.01
N ILE A 16 15.19 10.23 -7.30
CA ILE A 16 14.08 9.46 -7.90
C ILE A 16 13.90 8.10 -7.20
N GLU A 17 14.94 7.57 -6.55
CA GLU A 17 14.86 6.34 -5.75
C GLU A 17 14.05 6.51 -4.46
N GLN A 18 14.04 7.69 -3.84
CA GLN A 18 13.27 7.97 -2.62
C GLN A 18 11.77 8.14 -2.90
N SER A 19 11.36 8.48 -4.13
CA SER A 19 9.94 8.54 -4.51
C SER A 19 9.36 7.16 -4.88
N ARG A 20 10.19 6.15 -5.17
CA ARG A 20 9.71 4.80 -5.55
C ARG A 20 8.94 4.08 -4.46
N GLY A 21 9.23 4.35 -3.18
CA GLY A 21 8.51 3.76 -2.04
C GLY A 21 7.15 4.40 -1.75
N LEU A 22 6.87 5.59 -2.30
CA LEU A 22 5.59 6.27 -2.18
C LEU A 22 4.62 5.91 -3.31
N VAL A 23 5.13 5.37 -4.42
CA VAL A 23 4.35 5.05 -5.63
C VAL A 23 3.90 3.59 -5.66
N ARG A 24 4.51 2.70 -4.88
CA ARG A 24 4.17 1.27 -4.88
C ARG A 24 3.75 0.82 -3.47
N PRO A 25 2.55 0.24 -3.31
CA PRO A 25 2.15 -0.31 -2.02
C PRO A 25 3.15 -1.39 -1.57
N PRO A 26 3.32 -1.58 -0.25
CA PRO A 26 4.15 -2.66 0.28
C PRO A 26 3.79 -3.99 -0.38
N LYS A 27 4.79 -4.73 -0.87
CA LYS A 27 4.57 -5.97 -1.63
C LYS A 27 3.82 -7.05 -0.86
N ASN A 28 3.79 -6.96 0.46
CA ASN A 28 3.31 -8.00 1.35
C ASN A 28 1.91 -7.70 1.93
N LEU A 29 1.23 -6.65 1.47
CA LEU A 29 -0.11 -6.32 1.93
C LEU A 29 -1.09 -6.27 0.75
N PRO A 30 -2.33 -6.79 0.93
CA PRO A 30 -3.37 -6.60 -0.06
C PRO A 30 -3.61 -5.11 -0.30
N ILE A 31 -3.80 -4.75 -1.57
CA ILE A 31 -4.17 -3.41 -1.97
C ILE A 31 -5.64 -3.20 -1.57
N ARG A 32 -5.94 -2.07 -0.92
CA ARG A 32 -7.31 -1.75 -0.52
C ARG A 32 -8.23 -1.68 -1.74
N GLY A 33 -9.43 -2.24 -1.62
CA GLY A 33 -10.43 -2.26 -2.68
C GLY A 33 -11.33 -3.49 -2.61
N VAL A 34 -12.28 -3.54 -3.54
CA VAL A 34 -13.15 -4.68 -3.78
C VAL A 34 -12.42 -5.66 -4.71
N TYR A 35 -12.23 -6.89 -4.25
CA TYR A 35 -11.54 -7.94 -4.99
C TYR A 35 -12.49 -8.81 -5.79
N ARG A 36 -13.71 -9.01 -5.28
CA ARG A 36 -14.74 -9.85 -5.90
C ARG A 36 -16.02 -9.05 -6.07
N LYS A 37 -16.66 -9.22 -7.23
CA LYS A 37 -17.92 -8.54 -7.57
C LYS A 37 -19.12 -9.42 -7.29
N ASP A 38 -20.28 -8.78 -7.20
CA ASP A 38 -21.54 -9.49 -7.04
C ASP A 38 -21.77 -10.50 -8.17
N GLY A 39 -22.30 -11.67 -7.83
CA GLY A 39 -22.50 -12.79 -8.75
C GLY A 39 -21.26 -13.61 -9.12
N GLU A 40 -20.06 -13.25 -8.67
CA GLU A 40 -18.85 -14.04 -8.92
C GLU A 40 -18.81 -15.30 -8.02
N THR A 41 -18.49 -16.45 -8.61
CA THR A 41 -18.19 -17.66 -7.83
C THR A 41 -16.88 -17.50 -7.09
N VAL A 42 -16.92 -17.59 -5.77
CA VAL A 42 -15.76 -17.51 -4.87
C VAL A 42 -15.59 -18.81 -4.09
N ARG A 43 -14.37 -19.09 -3.65
CA ARG A 43 -14.03 -20.24 -2.79
C ARG A 43 -13.87 -19.78 -1.34
N GLN A 44 -13.97 -20.73 -0.41
CA GLN A 44 -13.63 -20.48 0.99
C GLN A 44 -12.18 -19.96 1.10
N GLY A 45 -12.01 -18.85 1.82
CA GLY A 45 -10.70 -18.20 1.99
C GLY A 45 -10.36 -17.15 0.94
N ASP A 46 -11.19 -16.96 -0.09
CA ASP A 46 -10.99 -15.85 -1.04
C ASP A 46 -11.18 -14.49 -0.35
N LEU A 47 -10.24 -13.57 -0.59
CA LEU A 47 -10.38 -12.18 -0.16
C LEU A 47 -11.46 -11.48 -1.00
N LEU A 48 -12.53 -11.01 -0.33
CA LEU A 48 -13.64 -10.32 -0.99
C LEU A 48 -13.42 -8.80 -1.08
N VAL A 49 -12.98 -8.19 0.02
CA VAL A 49 -12.73 -6.75 0.12
C VAL A 49 -11.61 -6.48 1.12
N CYS A 50 -10.67 -5.61 0.78
CA CYS A 50 -9.69 -5.06 1.71
C CYS A 50 -10.04 -3.60 1.97
N GLN A 51 -10.39 -3.24 3.20
CA GLN A 51 -10.88 -1.91 3.54
C GLN A 51 -10.27 -1.39 4.85
N PHE A 52 -10.09 -0.07 4.93
CA PHE A 52 -9.60 0.60 6.15
C PHE A 52 -10.74 1.01 7.08
N ARG A 53 -11.83 1.53 6.49
CA ARG A 53 -13.08 1.80 7.19
C ARG A 53 -14.06 0.66 6.88
N MET A 54 -14.94 0.37 7.82
CA MET A 54 -15.97 -0.67 7.67
C MET A 54 -17.11 -0.18 6.79
N ASN A 55 -16.86 -0.04 5.49
CA ASN A 55 -17.87 0.35 4.50
C ASN A 55 -18.71 -0.86 4.06
N TYR A 56 -18.09 -2.04 4.00
CA TYR A 56 -18.73 -3.31 3.73
C TYR A 56 -18.75 -4.15 5.01
N HIS A 57 -19.93 -4.45 5.54
CA HIS A 57 -20.05 -5.27 6.74
C HIS A 57 -20.09 -6.76 6.36
N PRO A 58 -19.41 -7.65 7.12
CA PRO A 58 -19.49 -9.09 6.88
C PRO A 58 -20.93 -9.59 6.98
N GLY A 59 -21.38 -10.29 5.94
CA GLY A 59 -22.66 -10.98 5.91
C GLY A 59 -22.54 -12.46 6.31
N LEU A 60 -23.53 -13.26 5.92
CA LEU A 60 -23.52 -14.71 6.15
C LEU A 60 -22.31 -15.37 5.45
N ASN A 61 -21.60 -16.24 6.17
CA ASN A 61 -20.39 -16.95 5.70
C ASN A 61 -19.23 -16.06 5.23
N VAL A 62 -19.20 -14.79 5.66
CA VAL A 62 -18.09 -13.86 5.44
C VAL A 62 -17.45 -13.54 6.78
N TYR A 63 -16.14 -13.66 6.85
CA TYR A 63 -15.37 -13.43 8.09
C TYR A 63 -14.52 -12.16 7.94
N TYR A 64 -14.43 -11.39 9.03
CA TYR A 64 -13.56 -10.22 9.10
C TYR A 64 -12.22 -10.59 9.74
N GLU A 65 -11.13 -10.23 9.07
CA GLU A 65 -9.76 -10.35 9.56
C GLU A 65 -9.16 -8.95 9.77
N LYS A 66 -8.40 -8.77 10.86
CA LYS A 66 -7.90 -7.48 11.33
C LYS A 66 -6.45 -7.24 10.95
#